data_AF-A0A6M3LIR1-F1
#
_entry.id   AF-A0A6M3LIR1-F1
#
_cell.length_a   1.000
_cell.length_b   1.000
_cell.length_c   1.000
_cell.angle_alpha   90.00
_cell.angle_beta   90.00
_cell.angle_gamma   90.00
#
_symmetry.space_group_name_H-M   'P 1'
#
loop_
_entity.id
_entity.type
_entity.pdbx_description
1 polymer ?
#
loop_
_entity_poly.entity_id
_entity_poly.type
_entity_poly.pdbx_seq_one_letter_code
_entity_poly.pdbx_strand_id
1 'polypeptide(L)'
;MYWATFNRPIGANYKSKYDSKDGVAINLEVEEGGEYIIISRMKSDSGKNTYTIIGEGGEVKRYSGFGTSTPEDVVKVLGMSEINFQMQHNPYYLLNMTPGERGKVINSYINLSVIDRAIKSIKKVGNDERAEKRFVKGELDATLKSLEQYNHLERCEIQLTNLNKQYDLVKAMVSRLHEVIKTIHDIRGLVKGGEGGVKIVGYKVRLEALINEAKGVEGGWIEAEEIRQAIDEVDELKIKVEGEAKLIRGLKWRLKQGMPDVCPLCGK
;
A
#
# COMPACT_ATOMS: atom_id res chain seq x y z
N MET A 1 -0.98 13.79 53.98
CA MET A 1 -1.39 12.63 53.18
C MET A 1 -0.98 12.74 51.71
N TYR A 2 -1.44 13.74 50.94
CA TYR A 2 -1.14 13.88 49.50
C TYR A 2 0.36 13.79 49.14
N TRP A 3 1.23 14.40 49.96
CA TRP A 3 2.69 14.32 49.78
C TRP A 3 3.27 12.93 49.98
N ALA A 4 2.73 12.16 50.94
CA ALA A 4 3.12 10.78 51.13
C ALA A 4 2.64 9.90 49.96
N THR A 5 1.44 10.12 49.42
CA THR A 5 0.88 9.32 48.34
C THR A 5 1.51 9.61 46.96
N PHE A 6 1.71 10.87 46.57
CA PHE A 6 2.13 11.24 45.20
C PHE A 6 3.49 11.93 45.10
N ASN A 7 4.24 12.02 46.19
CA ASN A 7 5.51 12.74 46.23
C ASN A 7 5.37 14.23 45.78
N ARG A 8 4.21 14.84 46.08
CA ARG A 8 3.85 16.22 45.67
C ARG A 8 3.28 17.04 46.84
N PRO A 9 3.55 18.36 46.93
CA PRO A 9 4.24 19.20 45.95
C PRO A 9 5.76 18.98 45.91
N ILE A 10 6.37 19.27 44.75
CA ILE A 10 7.82 19.24 44.56
C ILE A 10 8.43 20.48 45.22
N GLY A 11 9.41 20.29 46.11
CA GLY A 11 10.09 21.40 46.80
C GLY A 11 10.18 21.22 48.32
N ALA A 12 10.12 22.33 49.04
CA ALA A 12 10.17 22.40 50.51
C ALA A 12 8.97 23.16 51.12
N ASN A 13 7.92 23.44 50.34
CA ASN A 13 6.75 24.23 50.78
C ASN A 13 5.92 23.55 51.88
N TYR A 14 6.18 22.27 52.16
CA TYR A 14 5.59 21.51 53.26
C TYR A 14 6.45 21.52 54.53
N LYS A 15 7.62 22.18 54.53
CA LYS A 15 8.47 22.32 55.71
C LYS A 15 8.08 23.56 56.50
N SER A 16 7.99 23.42 57.82
CA SER A 16 7.85 24.54 58.73
C SER A 16 9.19 25.24 58.92
N LYS A 17 9.19 26.55 59.21
CA LYS A 17 10.40 27.30 59.60
C LYS A 17 11.04 26.77 60.89
N TYR A 18 10.32 25.94 61.65
CA TYR A 18 10.75 25.33 62.91
C TYR A 18 11.22 23.88 62.77
N ASP A 19 11.30 23.33 61.55
CA ASP A 19 11.74 21.95 61.34
C ASP A 19 13.24 21.81 61.61
N SER A 20 13.64 20.74 62.30
CA SER A 20 15.05 20.39 62.49
C SER A 20 15.72 20.05 61.17
N LYS A 21 17.06 20.17 61.12
CA LYS A 21 17.88 19.79 59.95
C LYS A 21 17.76 18.31 59.55
N ASP A 22 17.16 17.49 60.42
CA ASP A 22 16.98 16.05 60.23
C ASP A 22 15.93 15.71 59.15
N GLY A 23 15.05 16.66 58.82
CA GLY A 23 14.06 16.51 57.76
C GLY A 23 12.64 16.27 58.25
N VAL A 24 11.73 16.06 57.31
CA VAL A 24 10.31 15.82 57.56
C VAL A 24 9.96 14.39 57.20
N ALA A 25 9.23 13.72 58.08
CA ALA A 25 8.69 12.39 57.85
C ALA A 25 7.16 12.38 58.06
N ILE A 26 6.45 11.65 57.21
CA ILE A 26 5.03 11.32 57.39
C ILE A 26 4.91 9.81 57.45
N ASN A 27 4.26 9.30 58.48
CA ASN A 27 3.88 7.90 58.59
C ASN A 27 2.38 7.79 58.29
N LEU A 28 2.04 6.90 57.36
CA LEU A 28 0.68 6.48 57.10
C LEU A 28 0.52 5.07 57.62
N GLU A 29 -0.50 4.86 58.43
CA GLU A 29 -0.87 3.57 58.98
C GLU A 29 -2.12 3.13 58.24
N VAL A 30 -2.05 1.97 57.60
CA VAL A 30 -3.13 1.45 56.76
C VAL A 30 -3.46 0.05 57.26
N GLU A 31 -4.74 -0.20 57.46
CA GLU A 31 -5.28 -1.52 57.75
C GLU A 31 -5.95 -2.04 56.47
N GLU A 32 -5.43 -3.12 55.90
CA GLU A 32 -5.97 -3.76 54.70
C GLU A 32 -6.18 -5.25 54.99
N GLY A 33 -7.42 -5.73 54.91
CA GLY A 33 -7.72 -7.16 55.10
C GLY A 33 -7.43 -7.70 56.51
N GLY A 34 -7.23 -6.84 57.51
CA GLY A 34 -6.82 -7.21 58.87
C GLY A 34 -5.30 -7.17 59.11
N GLU A 35 -4.51 -6.89 58.07
CA GLU A 35 -3.07 -6.67 58.20
C GLU A 35 -2.76 -5.18 58.39
N TYR A 36 -1.78 -4.89 59.25
CA TYR A 36 -1.36 -3.53 59.54
C TYR A 36 -0.06 -3.17 58.82
N ILE A 37 -0.13 -2.18 57.94
CA ILE A 37 0.99 -1.74 57.10
C ILE A 37 1.33 -0.29 57.39
N ILE A 38 2.60 -0.03 57.70
CA ILE A 38 3.11 1.33 57.92
C ILE A 38 3.90 1.78 56.69
N ILE A 39 3.48 2.89 56.09
CA ILE A 39 4.19 3.55 55.00
C ILE A 39 4.80 4.85 55.54
N SER A 40 6.13 4.87 55.67
CA SER A 40 6.88 6.06 56.06
C SER A 40 7.49 6.75 54.86
N ARG A 41 7.20 8.04 54.70
CA ARG A 41 7.78 8.91 53.69
C ARG A 41 8.65 9.97 54.36
N MET A 42 9.96 9.96 54.08
CA MET A 42 10.92 10.90 54.68
C MET A 42 11.72 11.68 53.64
N LYS A 43 11.88 12.99 53.87
CA LYS A 43 12.79 13.85 53.11
C LYS A 43 13.62 14.76 54.02
N SER A 44 14.94 14.65 53.92
CA SER A 44 15.91 15.46 54.69
C SER A 44 16.57 16.55 53.84
N ASP A 45 17.15 17.56 54.50
CA ASP A 45 17.96 18.59 53.81
C ASP A 45 19.30 18.04 53.29
N SER A 46 19.77 16.93 53.85
CA SER A 46 20.95 16.19 53.37
C SER A 46 20.72 15.41 52.07
N GLY A 47 19.55 15.56 51.43
CA GLY A 47 19.20 14.90 50.17
C GLY A 47 18.62 13.50 50.30
N LYS A 48 18.49 12.94 51.52
CA LYS A 48 17.83 11.64 51.72
C LYS A 48 16.35 11.75 51.38
N ASN A 49 15.91 10.95 50.43
CA ASN A 49 14.55 10.92 49.92
C ASN A 49 14.07 9.47 49.85
N THR A 50 13.32 9.02 50.85
CA THR A 50 13.00 7.60 51.02
C THR A 50 11.53 7.32 51.27
N TYR A 51 11.08 6.17 50.77
CA TYR A 51 9.87 5.49 51.18
C TYR A 51 10.25 4.22 51.94
N THR A 52 9.55 3.92 53.03
CA THR A 52 9.71 2.67 53.79
C THR A 52 8.33 2.05 53.98
N ILE A 53 8.18 0.78 53.63
CA ILE A 53 6.97 -0.02 53.90
C ILE A 53 7.35 -1.04 54.96
N ILE A 54 6.58 -1.12 56.03
CA ILE A 54 6.73 -2.08 57.13
C ILE A 54 5.44 -2.92 57.18
N GLY A 55 5.55 -4.21 56.90
CA GLY A 55 4.44 -5.15 57.04
C GLY A 55 4.34 -5.76 58.44
N GLU A 56 3.24 -6.45 58.74
CA GLU A 56 2.94 -7.03 60.05
C GLU A 56 4.00 -8.05 60.53
N GLY A 57 4.67 -8.74 59.60
CA GLY A 57 5.79 -9.66 59.88
C GLY A 57 7.14 -8.98 60.17
N GLY A 58 7.19 -7.65 60.24
CA GLY A 58 8.44 -6.88 60.43
C GLY A 58 9.31 -6.77 59.18
N GLU A 59 8.80 -7.18 58.01
CA GLU A 59 9.49 -6.99 56.73
C GLU A 59 9.56 -5.50 56.39
N VAL A 60 10.78 -4.99 56.20
CA VAL A 60 11.03 -3.59 55.88
C VAL A 60 11.55 -3.44 54.45
N LYS A 61 10.73 -2.86 53.58
CA LYS A 61 11.13 -2.51 52.20
C LYS A 61 11.43 -1.02 52.12
N ARG A 62 12.66 -0.65 51.71
CA ARG A 62 13.10 0.74 51.54
C ARG A 62 13.33 1.06 50.06
N TYR A 63 12.78 2.18 49.62
CA TYR A 63 12.96 2.70 48.26
C TYR A 63 13.64 4.07 48.29
N SER A 64 14.66 4.24 47.45
CA SER A 64 15.39 5.49 47.22
C SER A 64 15.62 5.70 45.72
N GLY A 65 15.78 6.95 45.27
CA GLY A 65 16.11 7.24 43.87
C GLY A 65 14.93 7.20 42.89
N PHE A 66 13.69 7.22 43.38
CA PHE A 66 12.45 7.18 42.58
C PHE A 66 12.09 8.50 41.85
N GLY A 67 12.97 9.50 41.88
CA GLY A 67 12.77 10.78 41.18
C GLY A 67 11.49 11.51 41.61
N THR A 68 10.60 11.77 40.65
CA THR A 68 9.34 12.50 40.82
C THR A 68 8.11 11.61 40.97
N SER A 69 8.22 10.30 40.73
CA SER A 69 7.12 9.34 40.82
C SER A 69 7.16 8.56 42.14
N THR A 70 6.00 8.19 42.67
CA THR A 70 5.90 7.30 43.83
C THR A 70 6.20 5.85 43.40
N PRO A 71 6.93 5.04 44.18
CA PRO A 71 7.15 3.62 43.89
C PRO A 71 5.82 2.84 43.71
N GLU A 72 5.78 1.92 42.74
CA GLU A 72 4.55 1.18 42.40
C GLU A 72 3.96 0.41 43.59
N ASP A 73 4.80 -0.16 44.44
CA ASP A 73 4.37 -0.94 45.61
C ASP A 73 3.63 -0.05 46.63
N VAL A 74 4.08 1.20 46.81
CA VAL A 74 3.38 2.18 47.66
C VAL A 74 2.02 2.55 47.07
N VAL A 75 1.92 2.69 45.74
CA VAL A 75 0.66 3.01 45.06
C VAL A 75 -0.32 1.84 45.15
N LYS A 76 0.16 0.60 45.01
CA LYS A 76 -0.66 -0.61 45.14
C LYS A 76 -1.24 -0.75 46.54
N VAL A 77 -0.41 -0.63 47.58
CA VAL A 77 -0.84 -0.75 48.99
C VAL A 77 -1.81 0.37 49.37
N LEU A 78 -1.57 1.60 48.92
CA LEU A 78 -2.50 2.69 49.24
C LEU A 78 -3.80 2.62 48.43
N GLY A 79 -3.80 1.98 47.25
CA GLY A 79 -4.98 1.89 46.37
C GLY A 79 -5.54 3.26 45.96
N MET A 80 -4.79 4.34 46.15
CA MET A 80 -5.25 5.72 45.96
C MET A 80 -4.74 6.30 44.65
N SER A 81 -5.62 7.04 43.99
CA SER A 81 -5.33 7.82 42.79
C SER A 81 -5.63 9.30 43.04
N GLU A 82 -5.16 10.19 42.16
CA GLU A 82 -5.28 11.64 42.40
C GLU A 82 -6.74 12.11 42.57
N ILE A 83 -7.69 11.38 41.96
CA ILE A 83 -9.14 11.63 42.08
C ILE A 83 -9.68 11.43 43.50
N ASN A 84 -8.97 10.69 44.36
CA ASN A 84 -9.33 10.50 45.76
C ASN A 84 -9.05 11.74 46.62
N PHE A 85 -8.35 12.75 46.08
CA PHE A 85 -7.97 13.95 46.80
C PHE A 85 -8.65 15.19 46.23
N GLN A 86 -9.37 15.91 47.09
CA GLN A 86 -9.89 17.25 46.79
C GLN A 86 -9.14 18.29 47.64
N MET A 87 -8.46 19.23 46.99
CA MET A 87 -7.81 20.34 47.70
C MET A 87 -8.84 21.36 48.17
N GLN A 88 -8.50 22.15 49.19
CA GLN A 88 -9.42 23.12 49.81
C GLN A 88 -10.00 24.14 48.82
N HIS A 89 -9.26 24.49 47.77
CA HIS A 89 -9.69 25.44 46.73
C HIS A 89 -10.18 24.75 45.45
N ASN A 90 -10.28 23.42 45.42
CA ASN A 90 -10.80 22.72 44.25
C ASN A 90 -12.31 22.93 44.15
N PRO A 91 -12.85 23.20 42.96
CA PRO A 91 -14.29 23.31 42.74
C PRO A 91 -14.99 22.00 43.14
N TYR A 92 -16.29 22.08 43.43
CA TYR A 92 -17.10 20.91 43.78
C TYR A 92 -16.95 19.82 42.72
N TYR A 93 -16.51 18.65 43.16
CA TYR A 93 -16.23 17.51 42.31
C TYR A 93 -17.46 17.14 41.46
N LEU A 94 -17.26 16.94 40.16
CA LEU A 94 -18.28 16.68 39.13
C LEU A 94 -19.33 17.78 38.91
N LEU A 95 -19.76 18.53 39.93
CA LEU A 95 -20.83 19.51 39.80
C LEU A 95 -20.44 20.72 38.94
N ASN A 96 -19.20 21.17 39.04
CA ASN A 96 -18.69 22.34 38.32
C ASN A 96 -17.91 22.00 37.04
N MET A 97 -17.81 20.72 36.67
CA MET A 97 -17.10 20.28 35.46
C MET A 97 -17.98 20.40 34.23
N THR A 98 -17.39 20.67 33.06
CA THR A 98 -18.13 20.61 31.78
C THR A 98 -18.61 19.19 31.49
N PRO A 99 -19.66 18.99 30.66
CA PRO A 99 -20.14 17.65 30.31
C PRO A 99 -19.04 16.73 29.74
N GLY A 100 -18.11 17.29 28.95
CA GLY A 100 -16.98 16.54 28.39
C GLY A 100 -15.93 16.14 29.42
N GLU A 101 -15.62 17.02 30.37
CA GLU A 101 -14.70 16.71 31.48
C GLU A 101 -15.29 15.68 32.44
N ARG A 102 -16.59 15.81 32.77
CA ARG A 102 -17.32 14.79 33.55
C ARG A 102 -17.26 13.43 32.86
N GLY A 103 -17.48 13.39 31.55
CA GLY A 103 -17.37 12.16 30.76
C GLY A 103 -15.99 11.53 30.82
N LYS A 104 -14.91 12.34 30.74
CA LYS A 104 -13.54 11.85 30.89
C LYS A 104 -13.26 11.28 32.28
N VAL A 105 -13.70 11.98 33.32
CA VAL A 105 -13.55 11.55 34.72
C VAL A 105 -14.29 10.23 34.95
N ILE A 106 -15.55 10.12 34.52
CA ILE A 106 -16.33 8.88 34.59
C ILE A 106 -15.68 7.75 33.77
N ASN A 107 -15.19 8.04 32.56
CA ASN A 107 -14.49 7.06 31.73
C ASN A 107 -13.19 6.57 32.37
N SER A 108 -12.53 7.40 33.18
CA SER A 108 -11.33 6.99 33.94
C SER A 108 -11.66 5.98 35.05
N TYR A 109 -12.84 6.10 35.68
CA TYR A 109 -13.30 5.11 36.67
C TYR A 109 -13.66 3.77 36.04
N ILE A 110 -14.29 3.78 34.87
CA ILE A 110 -14.82 2.58 34.22
C ILE A 110 -13.79 1.98 33.24
N ASN A 111 -12.64 2.65 33.06
CA ASN A 111 -11.61 2.31 32.07
C ASN A 111 -12.15 2.09 30.64
N LEU A 112 -13.15 2.88 30.24
CA LEU A 112 -13.71 2.87 28.88
C LEU A 112 -12.72 3.41 27.84
N SER A 113 -11.55 3.89 28.27
CA SER A 113 -10.45 4.34 27.43
C SER A 113 -10.00 3.29 26.39
N VAL A 114 -10.17 2.01 26.71
CA VAL A 114 -9.89 0.90 25.79
C VAL A 114 -10.83 0.92 24.59
N ILE A 115 -12.11 1.19 24.82
CA ILE A 115 -13.14 1.26 23.77
C ILE A 115 -12.85 2.45 22.85
N ASP A 116 -12.51 3.61 23.41
CA ASP A 116 -12.17 4.80 22.63
C ASP A 116 -10.95 4.56 21.74
N ARG A 117 -9.92 3.87 22.25
CA ARG A 117 -8.74 3.47 21.45
C ARG A 117 -9.10 2.50 20.33
N ALA A 118 -9.97 1.53 20.61
CA ALA A 118 -10.45 0.56 19.62
C ALA A 118 -11.23 1.27 18.50
N ILE A 119 -12.20 2.12 18.85
CA ILE A 119 -13.00 2.89 17.89
C ILE A 119 -12.10 3.78 17.04
N LYS A 120 -11.12 4.47 17.64
CA LYS A 120 -10.18 5.33 16.90
C LYS A 120 -9.34 4.53 15.91
N SER A 121 -8.88 3.35 16.31
CA SER A 121 -8.10 2.46 15.44
C SER A 121 -8.92 1.94 14.27
N ILE A 122 -10.15 1.48 14.54
CA ILE A 122 -11.10 1.02 13.51
C ILE A 122 -11.41 2.14 12.51
N LYS A 123 -11.68 3.36 13.00
CA LYS A 123 -11.96 4.52 12.14
C LYS A 123 -10.78 4.87 11.24
N LYS A 124 -9.54 4.76 11.76
CA LYS A 124 -8.33 5.00 10.98
C LYS A 124 -8.24 4.01 9.81
N VAL A 125 -8.31 2.71 10.11
CA VAL A 125 -8.26 1.66 9.08
C VAL A 125 -9.38 1.84 8.04
N GLY A 126 -10.61 2.10 8.49
CA GLY A 126 -11.74 2.31 7.57
C GLY A 126 -11.64 3.57 6.72
N ASN A 127 -10.84 4.56 7.11
CA ASN A 127 -10.59 5.75 6.29
C ASN A 127 -9.48 5.49 5.28
N ASP A 128 -8.41 4.80 5.69
CA ASP A 128 -7.28 4.44 4.82
C ASP A 128 -7.77 3.54 3.67
N GLU A 129 -8.56 2.50 3.97
CA GLU A 129 -9.18 1.61 2.98
C GLU A 129 -10.09 2.36 1.99
N ARG A 130 -10.85 3.36 2.48
CA ARG A 130 -11.74 4.17 1.62
C ARG A 130 -10.96 5.11 0.71
N ALA A 131 -9.78 5.55 1.12
CA ALA A 131 -8.89 6.35 0.30
C ALA A 131 -8.27 5.47 -0.80
N GLU A 132 -7.74 4.31 -0.43
CA GLU A 132 -7.13 3.35 -1.36
C GLU A 132 -8.14 2.89 -2.42
N LYS A 133 -9.35 2.53 -2.02
CA LYS A 133 -10.42 2.15 -2.95
C LYS A 133 -10.73 3.26 -3.97
N ARG A 134 -10.73 4.53 -3.54
CA ARG A 134 -10.97 5.66 -4.45
C ARG A 134 -9.81 5.83 -5.43
N PHE A 135 -8.58 5.68 -4.96
CA PHE A 135 -7.38 5.77 -5.78
C PHE A 135 -7.38 4.69 -6.87
N VAL A 136 -7.49 3.41 -6.47
CA VAL A 136 -7.48 2.27 -7.41
C VAL A 136 -8.63 2.35 -8.41
N LYS A 137 -9.82 2.78 -7.98
CA LYS A 137 -10.95 2.97 -8.90
C LYS A 137 -10.68 4.09 -9.91
N GLY A 138 -10.04 5.18 -9.49
CA GLY A 138 -9.62 6.26 -10.38
C GLY A 138 -8.60 5.79 -11.43
N GLU A 139 -7.60 5.01 -11.03
CA GLU A 139 -6.63 4.41 -11.96
C GLU A 139 -7.29 3.43 -12.94
N LEU A 140 -8.25 2.63 -12.46
CA LEU A 140 -8.99 1.70 -13.32
C LEU A 140 -9.78 2.45 -14.40
N ASP A 141 -10.53 3.49 -14.02
CA ASP A 141 -11.31 4.29 -14.98
C ASP A 141 -10.40 5.02 -15.98
N ALA A 142 -9.25 5.53 -15.54
CA ALA A 142 -8.26 6.15 -16.43
C ALA A 142 -7.69 5.13 -17.43
N THR A 143 -7.32 3.94 -16.96
CA THR A 143 -6.77 2.88 -17.80
C THR A 143 -7.81 2.37 -18.80
N LEU A 144 -9.08 2.22 -18.39
CA LEU A 144 -10.16 1.83 -19.29
C LEU A 144 -10.36 2.85 -20.42
N LYS A 145 -10.29 4.15 -20.12
CA LYS A 145 -10.35 5.20 -21.14
C LYS A 145 -9.18 5.15 -22.11
N SER A 146 -7.97 4.86 -21.63
CA SER A 146 -6.82 4.65 -22.53
C SER A 146 -7.06 3.45 -23.45
N LEU A 147 -7.69 2.38 -22.93
CA LEU A 147 -7.96 1.17 -23.69
C LEU A 147 -9.00 1.37 -24.82
N GLU A 148 -10.01 2.23 -24.59
CA GLU A 148 -10.99 2.60 -25.63
C GLU A 148 -10.33 3.23 -26.87
N GLN A 149 -9.20 3.91 -26.70
CA GLN A 149 -8.46 4.50 -27.82
C GLN A 149 -7.94 3.43 -28.78
N TYR A 150 -7.77 2.19 -28.32
CA TYR A 150 -7.25 1.07 -29.10
C TYR A 150 -8.35 0.18 -29.72
N ASN A 151 -9.63 0.56 -29.65
CA ASN A 151 -10.74 -0.20 -30.26
C ASN A 151 -10.58 -0.42 -31.78
N HIS A 152 -9.76 0.40 -32.46
CA HIS A 152 -9.50 0.27 -33.88
C HIS A 152 -8.51 -0.85 -34.24
N LEU A 153 -7.79 -1.43 -33.27
CA LEU A 153 -6.81 -2.51 -33.52
C LEU A 153 -7.42 -3.75 -34.16
N GLU A 154 -8.68 -4.07 -33.83
CA GLU A 154 -9.38 -5.21 -34.40
C GLU A 154 -9.59 -5.02 -35.92
N ARG A 155 -9.84 -3.77 -36.34
CA ARG A 155 -9.90 -3.40 -37.76
C ARG A 155 -8.51 -3.47 -38.41
N CYS A 156 -7.47 -3.06 -37.70
CA CYS A 156 -6.08 -3.16 -38.15
C CYS A 156 -5.66 -4.62 -38.37
N GLU A 157 -6.05 -5.56 -37.50
CA GLU A 157 -5.76 -7.00 -37.70
C GLU A 157 -6.39 -7.55 -38.98
N ILE A 158 -7.65 -7.18 -39.28
CA ILE A 158 -8.30 -7.59 -40.53
C ILE A 158 -7.55 -7.03 -41.74
N GLN A 159 -7.12 -5.77 -41.69
CA GLN A 159 -6.32 -5.16 -42.75
C GLN A 159 -4.98 -5.89 -42.93
N LEU A 160 -4.28 -6.19 -41.83
CA LEU A 160 -3.00 -6.92 -41.81
C LEU A 160 -3.15 -8.34 -42.37
N THR A 161 -4.26 -9.02 -42.08
CA THR A 161 -4.55 -10.36 -42.61
C THR A 161 -4.75 -10.34 -44.13
N ASN A 162 -5.46 -9.34 -44.66
CA ASN A 162 -5.62 -9.17 -46.10
C ASN A 162 -4.30 -8.80 -46.78
N LEU A 163 -3.47 -8.02 -46.09
CA LEU A 163 -2.13 -7.65 -46.50
C LEU A 163 -1.20 -8.84 -46.67
N ASN A 164 -1.16 -9.74 -45.68
CA ASN A 164 -0.34 -10.94 -45.75
C ASN A 164 -0.75 -11.81 -46.94
N LYS A 165 -2.06 -11.91 -47.25
CA LYS A 165 -2.51 -12.62 -48.45
C LYS A 165 -1.98 -11.97 -49.74
N GLN A 166 -1.99 -10.64 -49.82
CA GLN A 166 -1.42 -9.93 -50.98
C GLN A 166 0.10 -10.12 -51.07
N TYR A 167 0.81 -10.06 -49.94
CA TYR A 167 2.25 -10.32 -49.87
C TYR A 167 2.61 -11.75 -50.34
N ASP A 168 1.85 -12.75 -49.91
CA ASP A 168 2.04 -14.14 -50.35
C ASP A 168 1.84 -14.29 -51.87
N LEU A 169 0.86 -13.58 -52.46
CA LEU A 169 0.67 -13.54 -53.91
C LEU A 169 1.90 -12.94 -54.61
N VAL A 170 2.41 -11.81 -54.11
CA VAL A 170 3.62 -11.16 -54.67
C VAL A 170 4.83 -12.08 -54.56
N LYS A 171 5.02 -12.75 -53.42
CA LYS A 171 6.12 -13.70 -53.20
C LYS A 171 6.06 -14.88 -54.17
N ALA A 172 4.86 -15.40 -54.44
CA ALA A 172 4.65 -16.44 -55.45
C ALA A 172 5.00 -15.92 -56.86
N MET A 173 4.64 -14.68 -57.19
CA MET A 173 4.98 -14.06 -58.47
C MET A 173 6.48 -13.86 -58.66
N VAL A 174 7.20 -13.39 -57.63
CA VAL A 174 8.67 -13.25 -57.68
C VAL A 174 9.36 -14.60 -57.90
N SER A 175 8.85 -15.65 -57.25
CA SER A 175 9.37 -17.02 -57.44
C SER A 175 9.16 -17.50 -58.88
N ARG A 176 8.00 -17.20 -59.48
CA ARG A 176 7.73 -17.49 -60.89
C ARG A 176 8.60 -16.67 -61.84
N LEU A 177 8.86 -15.40 -61.52
CA LEU A 177 9.72 -14.55 -62.33
C LEU A 177 11.15 -15.10 -62.39
N HIS A 178 11.65 -15.66 -61.28
CA HIS A 178 12.91 -16.39 -61.26
C HIS A 178 12.89 -17.61 -62.18
N GLU A 179 11.80 -18.38 -62.24
CA GLU A 179 11.67 -19.49 -63.19
C GLU A 179 11.72 -19.00 -64.63
N VAL A 180 11.05 -17.89 -64.94
CA VAL A 180 11.08 -17.30 -66.28
C VAL A 180 12.48 -16.86 -66.67
N ILE A 181 13.18 -16.14 -65.79
CA ILE A 181 14.58 -15.74 -66.02
C ILE A 181 15.46 -16.98 -66.27
N LYS A 182 15.24 -18.04 -65.50
CA LYS A 182 15.95 -19.32 -65.70
C LYS A 182 15.66 -19.91 -67.08
N THR A 183 14.39 -19.97 -67.50
CA THR A 183 14.04 -20.46 -68.85
C THR A 183 14.64 -19.62 -69.97
N ILE A 184 14.69 -18.29 -69.81
CA ILE A 184 15.35 -17.40 -70.77
C ILE A 184 16.86 -17.68 -70.82
N HIS A 185 17.48 -17.90 -69.66
CA HIS A 185 18.90 -18.28 -69.58
C HIS A 185 19.16 -19.61 -70.30
N ASP A 186 18.31 -20.62 -70.08
CA ASP A 186 18.39 -21.94 -70.70
C ASP A 186 18.24 -21.85 -72.23
N ILE A 187 17.26 -21.07 -72.73
CA ILE A 187 17.08 -20.80 -74.16
C ILE A 187 18.32 -20.11 -74.74
N ARG A 188 18.88 -19.12 -74.02
CA ARG A 188 20.08 -18.41 -74.46
C ARG A 188 21.30 -19.33 -74.56
N GLY A 189 21.40 -20.32 -73.67
CA GLY A 189 22.40 -21.39 -73.73
C GLY A 189 22.23 -22.26 -74.98
N LEU A 190 21.00 -22.68 -75.28
CA LEU A 190 20.69 -23.49 -76.46
C LEU A 190 20.93 -22.75 -77.79
N VAL A 191 20.58 -21.47 -77.88
CA VAL A 191 20.82 -20.63 -79.06
C VAL A 191 22.32 -20.46 -79.33
N LYS A 192 23.16 -20.39 -78.29
CA LYS A 192 24.62 -20.38 -78.44
C LYS A 192 25.19 -21.75 -78.85
N GLY A 193 24.46 -22.84 -78.61
CA GLY A 193 24.87 -24.22 -78.92
C GLY A 193 24.47 -24.73 -80.31
N GLY A 194 23.69 -23.98 -81.10
CA GLY A 194 23.43 -24.29 -82.51
C GLY A 194 22.36 -25.36 -82.81
N GLU A 195 21.56 -25.79 -81.83
CA GLU A 195 20.52 -26.82 -82.04
C GLU A 195 19.11 -26.33 -81.66
N GLY A 196 18.15 -26.44 -82.59
CA GLY A 196 16.72 -26.58 -82.26
C GLY A 196 15.78 -25.40 -82.56
N GLY A 197 15.54 -25.11 -83.84
CA GLY A 197 14.53 -24.12 -84.29
C GLY A 197 13.07 -24.43 -83.88
N VAL A 198 12.73 -25.70 -83.59
CA VAL A 198 11.36 -26.12 -83.23
C VAL A 198 11.00 -25.83 -81.77
N LYS A 199 11.97 -25.81 -80.83
CA LYS A 199 11.69 -25.50 -79.41
C LYS A 199 11.42 -24.00 -79.18
N ILE A 200 11.90 -23.12 -80.05
CA ILE A 200 11.84 -21.66 -79.91
C ILE A 200 10.39 -21.13 -80.04
N VAL A 201 9.55 -21.77 -80.87
CA VAL A 201 8.16 -21.35 -81.09
C VAL A 201 7.29 -21.57 -79.86
N GLY A 202 7.48 -22.68 -79.13
CA GLY A 202 6.75 -22.98 -77.90
C GLY A 202 7.06 -22.00 -76.75
N TYR A 203 8.27 -21.44 -76.72
CA TYR A 203 8.65 -20.43 -75.73
C TYR A 203 8.07 -19.04 -76.03
N LYS A 204 7.79 -18.71 -77.30
CA LYS A 204 7.22 -17.42 -77.69
C LYS A 204 5.81 -17.21 -77.11
N VAL A 205 4.95 -18.24 -77.22
CA VAL A 205 3.59 -18.22 -76.65
C VAL A 205 3.64 -18.08 -75.12
N ARG A 206 4.61 -18.74 -74.48
CA ARG A 206 4.81 -18.70 -73.04
C ARG A 206 5.30 -17.31 -72.58
N LEU A 207 6.16 -16.65 -73.36
CA LEU A 207 6.65 -15.30 -73.12
C LEU A 207 5.55 -14.23 -73.28
N GLU A 208 4.70 -14.34 -74.31
CA GLU A 208 3.62 -13.37 -74.53
C GLU A 208 2.55 -13.42 -73.42
N ALA A 209 2.24 -14.62 -72.89
CA ALA A 209 1.35 -14.76 -71.73
C ALA A 209 1.93 -14.11 -70.46
N LEU A 210 3.23 -14.30 -70.22
CA LEU A 210 3.92 -13.74 -69.05
C LEU A 210 4.07 -12.21 -69.12
N ILE A 211 4.25 -11.65 -70.31
CA ILE A 211 4.35 -10.20 -70.51
C ILE A 211 3.01 -9.49 -70.21
N ASN A 212 1.88 -10.11 -70.56
CA ASN A 212 0.56 -9.55 -70.24
C ASN A 212 0.21 -9.64 -68.75
N GLU A 213 0.60 -10.71 -68.05
CA GLU A 213 0.46 -10.78 -66.59
C GLU A 213 1.37 -9.77 -65.87
N ALA A 214 2.60 -9.55 -66.35
CA ALA A 214 3.55 -8.61 -65.74
C ALA A 214 3.07 -7.15 -65.75
N LYS A 215 2.36 -6.73 -66.81
CA LYS A 215 1.78 -5.38 -66.91
C LYS A 215 0.67 -5.11 -65.88
N GLY A 216 0.02 -6.14 -65.33
CA GLY A 216 -0.96 -5.98 -64.26
C GLY A 216 -0.35 -5.71 -62.89
N VAL A 217 0.95 -5.96 -62.71
CA VAL A 217 1.65 -5.94 -61.41
C VAL A 217 2.29 -4.57 -61.12
N GLU A 218 2.60 -3.79 -62.16
CA GLU A 218 3.32 -2.51 -62.06
C GLU A 218 2.55 -1.44 -61.27
N GLY A 219 1.22 -1.55 -61.16
CA GLY A 219 0.40 -0.66 -60.32
C GLY A 219 0.42 -0.96 -58.82
N GLY A 220 0.73 -2.20 -58.40
CA GLY A 220 0.60 -2.64 -57.00
C GLY A 220 1.83 -2.40 -56.13
N TRP A 221 2.97 -2.00 -56.71
CA TRP A 221 4.24 -1.88 -55.99
C TRP A 221 4.35 -0.63 -55.10
N ILE A 222 3.71 0.48 -55.48
CA ILE A 222 3.71 1.70 -54.66
C ILE A 222 2.79 1.53 -53.44
N GLU A 223 1.64 0.86 -53.63
CA GLU A 223 0.71 0.54 -52.55
C GLU A 223 1.34 -0.40 -51.52
N ALA A 224 2.18 -1.37 -51.96
CA ALA A 224 2.79 -2.37 -51.08
C ALA A 224 3.81 -1.80 -50.06
N GLU A 225 4.47 -0.67 -50.36
CA GLU A 225 5.45 -0.08 -49.45
C GLU A 225 4.79 0.78 -48.36
N GLU A 226 3.76 1.55 -48.71
CA GLU A 226 2.92 2.29 -47.74
C GLU A 226 2.23 1.31 -46.77
N ILE A 227 1.79 0.20 -47.32
CA ILE A 227 1.24 -0.95 -46.61
C ILE A 227 2.24 -1.54 -45.61
N ARG A 228 3.52 -1.66 -45.98
CA ARG A 228 4.55 -2.23 -45.11
C ARG A 228 4.82 -1.33 -43.89
N GLN A 229 4.90 -0.02 -44.09
CA GLN A 229 5.00 0.94 -42.98
C GLN A 229 3.82 0.84 -42.01
N ALA A 230 2.61 0.67 -42.53
CA ALA A 230 1.43 0.48 -41.68
C ALA A 230 1.46 -0.82 -40.85
N ILE A 231 2.08 -1.89 -41.36
CA ILE A 231 2.26 -3.15 -40.60
C ILE A 231 3.19 -2.93 -39.41
N ASP A 232 4.34 -2.27 -39.63
CA ASP A 232 5.33 -2.03 -38.58
C ASP A 232 4.72 -1.18 -37.43
N GLU A 233 3.89 -0.18 -37.77
CA GLU A 233 3.16 0.62 -36.78
C GLU A 233 2.15 -0.22 -35.97
N VAL A 234 1.45 -1.16 -36.60
CA VAL A 234 0.49 -2.04 -35.91
C VAL A 234 1.19 -3.00 -34.95
N ASP A 235 2.33 -3.56 -35.35
CA ASP A 235 3.11 -4.46 -34.50
C ASP A 235 3.66 -3.73 -33.26
N GLU A 236 4.11 -2.48 -33.39
CA GLU A 236 4.48 -1.64 -32.24
C GLU A 236 3.31 -1.39 -31.29
N LEU A 237 2.11 -1.14 -31.81
CA LEU A 237 0.91 -0.94 -31.01
C LEU A 237 0.50 -2.22 -30.26
N LYS A 238 0.64 -3.39 -30.88
CA LYS A 238 0.38 -4.69 -30.24
C LYS A 238 1.22 -4.90 -28.99
N ILE A 239 2.52 -4.60 -29.08
CA ILE A 239 3.45 -4.71 -27.95
C ILE A 239 3.01 -3.81 -26.78
N LYS A 240 2.57 -2.58 -27.07
CA LYS A 240 2.07 -1.64 -26.05
C LYS A 240 0.81 -2.16 -25.36
N VAL A 241 -0.15 -2.66 -26.13
CA VAL A 241 -1.41 -3.20 -25.58
C VAL A 241 -1.18 -4.43 -24.70
N GLU A 242 -0.29 -5.34 -25.08
CA GLU A 242 0.06 -6.47 -24.22
C GLU A 242 0.70 -6.03 -22.88
N GLY A 243 1.49 -4.96 -22.91
CA GLY A 243 2.05 -4.32 -21.72
C GLY A 243 0.96 -3.80 -20.77
N GLU A 244 0.00 -3.03 -21.29
CA GLU A 244 -1.12 -2.51 -20.49
C GLU A 244 -2.03 -3.64 -19.97
N ALA A 245 -2.29 -4.68 -20.77
CA ALA A 245 -3.07 -5.84 -20.35
C ALA A 245 -2.41 -6.62 -19.19
N LYS A 246 -1.07 -6.67 -19.14
CA LYS A 246 -0.33 -7.23 -17.98
C LYS A 246 -0.50 -6.36 -16.73
N LEU A 247 -0.41 -5.03 -16.87
CA LEU A 247 -0.66 -4.09 -15.78
C LEU A 247 -2.08 -4.24 -15.20
N ILE A 248 -3.10 -4.31 -16.06
CA ILE A 248 -4.49 -4.52 -15.64
C ILE A 248 -4.65 -5.83 -14.88
N ARG A 249 -4.02 -6.93 -15.35
CA ARG A 249 -4.04 -8.21 -14.61
C ARG A 249 -3.42 -8.08 -13.23
N GLY A 250 -2.29 -7.37 -13.12
CA GLY A 250 -1.64 -7.09 -11.83
C GLY A 250 -2.53 -6.28 -10.89
N LEU A 251 -3.15 -5.21 -11.39
CA LEU A 251 -4.07 -4.37 -10.61
C LEU A 251 -5.32 -5.14 -10.18
N LYS A 252 -5.92 -5.94 -11.07
CA LYS A 252 -7.06 -6.83 -10.72
C LYS A 252 -6.69 -7.84 -9.65
N TRP A 253 -5.49 -8.42 -9.73
CA TRP A 253 -5.00 -9.34 -8.70
C TRP A 253 -4.85 -8.64 -7.35
N ARG A 254 -4.23 -7.44 -7.31
CA ARG A 254 -4.11 -6.64 -6.09
C ARG A 254 -5.47 -6.25 -5.51
N LEU A 255 -6.42 -5.84 -6.36
CA LEU A 255 -7.79 -5.53 -5.95
C LEU A 255 -8.45 -6.76 -5.29
N LYS A 256 -8.29 -7.96 -5.86
CA LYS A 256 -8.84 -9.19 -5.30
C LYS A 256 -8.19 -9.60 -3.97
N GLN A 257 -6.90 -9.31 -3.78
CA GLN A 257 -6.22 -9.53 -2.49
C GLN A 257 -6.70 -8.53 -1.42
N GLY A 258 -7.01 -7.28 -1.80
CA GLY A 258 -7.59 -6.29 -0.89
C GLY A 258 -9.10 -6.46 -0.65
N MET A 259 -9.81 -7.22 -1.49
CA MET A 259 -11.23 -7.53 -1.37
C MET A 259 -11.46 -9.05 -1.48
N PRO A 260 -11.30 -9.82 -0.40
CA PRO A 260 -11.74 -11.22 -0.39
C PRO A 260 -13.24 -11.32 -0.67
N ASP A 261 -13.66 -12.42 -1.32
CA ASP A 261 -15.06 -12.67 -1.75
C ASP A 261 -16.07 -12.67 -0.58
N VAL A 262 -15.57 -12.78 0.65
CA VAL A 262 -16.35 -12.67 1.89
C VAL A 262 -15.65 -11.64 2.77
N CYS A 263 -16.39 -10.61 3.19
CA CYS A 263 -15.84 -9.54 4.01
C CYS A 263 -15.34 -10.10 5.36
N PRO A 264 -14.06 -9.93 5.71
CA PRO A 264 -13.49 -10.51 6.93
C PRO A 264 -14.04 -9.86 8.22
N LEU A 265 -14.77 -8.74 8.09
CA LEU A 265 -15.42 -8.05 9.21
C LEU A 265 -16.88 -8.46 9.42
N CYS A 266 -17.58 -8.99 8.40
CA CYS A 266 -19.01 -9.34 8.54
C CYS A 266 -19.41 -10.71 7.99
N GLY A 267 -18.49 -11.51 7.44
CA GLY A 267 -18.73 -12.90 7.06
C GLY A 267 -19.74 -13.11 5.92
N LYS A 268 -20.06 -12.06 5.17
CA LYS A 268 -20.86 -12.08 3.95
C LYS A 268 -20.11 -11.38 2.81
#